data_AF-A0A927R6W6-F1
#
_entry.id   AF-A0A927R6W6-F1
#
_cell.length_a   1.000
_cell.length_b   1.000
_cell.length_c   1.000
_cell.angle_alpha   90.00
_cell.angle_beta   90.00
_cell.angle_gamma   90.00
#
_symmetry.space_group_name_H-M   'P 1'
#
loop_
_entity.id
_entity.type
_entity.pdbx_description
1 polymer ?
#
loop_
_entity_poly.entity_id
_entity_poly.type
_entity_poly.pdbx_seq_one_letter_code
_entity_poly.pdbx_strand_id
1 'polypeptide(L)'
;MAANGVSRRSVLGTGLGLGVAAAVSGMDLRNATAAEAAEQSTAYRPVSMAMHVHACFSEGGSWADGGGGASMMAQLDQATTNNVDVIWWTDHDWRMEAYGYYDGIGFDGTDEDGGLQWFEQNQGTVTGTQHAFVDEPHSPDEPGKAMRVTATGPAPDWGVSYLWGKPGNSFYSTNLSDTTLMIDVLGERIGPDAELVVQLETSNRPATAGRPAGLYVLEYRVGAKAARGLEKPLTGVVTVAATGGWQTLTIRPLEDIRAFWPDLLAEDTGLARLRFGVRARNNATAQAVFDHLRIDRTRDPLRWPVRTQREIMHSLTKQYPNVTQHMSTEVSMVRHLNVFMKDFELYPYPPTGKAPTLDNSVEGIEKVVRWYHERGALVQYNHPPTNAAAVAELVQTRALGTDLMEVANAGGDYDVIHSRLNMYDVAARNAIFLTATSQNDDHVGRNWLGMSHLFGTSVWAASTEVRDLMAALASGQAWLYDLKLWPTGQLDLAVGGQRAMGRVIRTAAGSVPVDLTAENLPAGSTVQIIVGVCDRTGQTSPSLEKHPYPADAFTQGRLPFRLDRENGRYLRVEVYNSADVLIGLGNPLWVLPPGGGIHIPAARGFAYRPHDRDRP
;
A
#
# COMPACT_ATOMS: atom_id res chain seq x y z
N MET A 1 -13.43 -69.99 -4.56
CA MET A 1 -13.10 -71.18 -3.74
C MET A 1 -12.04 -70.74 -2.75
N ALA A 2 -12.43 -70.40 -1.51
CA ALA A 2 -12.47 -71.31 -0.35
C ALA A 2 -11.04 -71.72 0.09
N ALA A 3 -10.59 -71.61 1.34
CA ALA A 3 -11.18 -71.22 2.62
C ALA A 3 -10.06 -70.98 3.65
N ASN A 4 -10.38 -70.19 4.71
CA ASN A 4 -10.09 -70.37 6.16
C ASN A 4 -8.94 -71.31 6.57
N GLY A 5 -8.04 -71.01 7.52
CA GLY A 5 -8.15 -70.23 8.76
C GLY A 5 -7.89 -71.14 9.97
N VAL A 6 -7.01 -70.76 10.90
CA VAL A 6 -6.96 -71.30 12.29
C VAL A 6 -6.63 -70.17 13.26
N SER A 7 -7.26 -70.22 14.44
CA SER A 7 -7.57 -69.11 15.33
C SER A 7 -7.22 -69.38 16.81
N ARG A 8 -7.33 -68.31 17.62
CA ARG A 8 -7.84 -68.22 19.02
C ARG A 8 -6.94 -68.62 20.21
N ARG A 9 -6.67 -67.63 21.08
CA ARG A 9 -7.20 -67.49 22.47
C ARG A 9 -7.09 -66.01 22.90
N SER A 10 -8.20 -65.28 23.05
CA SER A 10 -8.96 -65.00 24.31
C SER A 10 -8.41 -63.75 25.02
N VAL A 11 -9.14 -62.69 25.39
CA VAL A 11 -10.39 -62.57 26.21
C VAL A 11 -10.99 -61.17 25.93
N LEU A 12 -12.21 -61.05 25.35
CA LEU A 12 -13.50 -60.69 25.96
C LEU A 12 -13.60 -59.34 26.71
N GLY A 13 -14.54 -58.50 26.25
CA GLY A 13 -15.01 -57.27 26.88
C GLY A 13 -16.06 -56.54 26.03
N THR A 14 -17.21 -57.18 25.81
CA THR A 14 -18.40 -56.73 25.06
C THR A 14 -19.08 -55.48 25.62
N GLY A 15 -19.57 -54.63 24.71
CA GLY A 15 -20.56 -53.58 24.98
C GLY A 15 -21.07 -52.93 23.68
N LEU A 16 -22.02 -53.59 23.02
CA LEU A 16 -22.75 -53.13 21.83
C LEU A 16 -23.66 -51.93 22.14
N GLY A 17 -23.83 -51.04 21.17
CA GLY A 17 -25.18 -50.66 20.76
C GLY A 17 -25.44 -49.19 20.42
N LEU A 18 -25.82 -49.01 19.14
CA LEU A 18 -26.76 -48.03 18.59
C LEU A 18 -26.20 -46.69 18.10
N GLY A 19 -26.50 -46.45 16.81
CA GLY A 19 -25.98 -45.35 16.02
C GLY A 19 -26.63 -44.01 16.28
N VAL A 20 -26.00 -42.97 15.75
CA VAL A 20 -26.56 -41.64 15.63
C VAL A 20 -26.22 -41.10 14.25
N ALA A 21 -27.26 -40.55 13.63
CA ALA A 21 -27.28 -39.88 12.36
C ALA A 21 -26.21 -38.78 12.23
N ALA A 22 -25.83 -38.53 10.97
CA ALA A 22 -25.11 -37.34 10.57
C ALA A 22 -25.85 -36.08 11.04
N ALA A 23 -25.32 -35.43 12.08
CA ALA A 23 -25.68 -34.08 12.46
C ALA A 23 -24.68 -33.13 11.80
N VAL A 24 -25.20 -32.35 10.85
CA VAL A 24 -24.60 -31.10 10.37
C VAL A 24 -24.37 -30.23 11.61
N SER A 25 -23.12 -30.12 12.05
CA SER A 25 -22.74 -29.20 13.12
C SER A 25 -22.69 -27.81 12.51
N GLY A 26 -23.82 -27.10 12.63
CA GLY A 26 -23.83 -25.65 12.50
C GLY A 26 -22.82 -25.08 13.48
N MET A 27 -21.88 -24.29 12.95
CA MET A 27 -21.06 -23.40 13.76
C MET A 27 -21.99 -22.38 14.40
N ASP A 28 -22.35 -22.65 15.65
CA ASP A 28 -23.01 -21.73 16.56
C ASP A 28 -22.00 -20.62 16.89
N LEU A 29 -21.90 -19.62 16.01
CA LEU A 29 -21.32 -18.32 16.31
C LEU A 29 -22.22 -17.67 17.37
N ARG A 30 -21.98 -18.04 18.62
CA ARG A 30 -22.61 -17.39 19.75
C ARG A 30 -22.23 -15.92 19.72
N ASN A 31 -23.24 -15.11 19.41
CA ASN A 31 -23.27 -13.67 19.58
C ASN A 31 -22.64 -13.32 20.93
N ALA A 32 -21.47 -12.68 20.90
CA ALA A 32 -20.95 -11.96 22.05
C ALA A 32 -22.04 -10.95 22.44
N THR A 33 -22.61 -11.12 23.62
CA THR A 33 -23.68 -10.24 24.07
C THR A 33 -23.10 -8.85 24.31
N ALA A 34 -23.86 -7.79 24.01
CA ALA A 34 -23.45 -6.41 24.26
C ALA A 34 -23.09 -6.12 25.74
N ALA A 35 -23.37 -7.07 26.65
CA ALA A 35 -22.98 -7.04 28.05
C ALA A 35 -21.54 -7.53 28.31
N GLU A 36 -20.99 -8.45 27.51
CA GLU A 36 -19.59 -8.90 27.63
C GLU A 36 -18.60 -7.88 27.04
N ALA A 37 -19.06 -6.98 26.15
CA ALA A 37 -18.29 -5.83 25.68
C ALA A 37 -18.15 -4.70 26.73
N ALA A 38 -18.89 -4.76 27.84
CA ALA A 38 -18.89 -3.74 28.88
C ALA A 38 -17.94 -4.03 30.05
N GLU A 39 -17.29 -5.20 30.09
CA GLU A 39 -16.48 -5.66 31.24
C GLU A 39 -15.00 -6.00 30.88
N GLN A 40 -14.47 -5.35 29.84
CA GLN A 40 -13.02 -5.21 29.63
C GLN A 40 -12.67 -3.74 29.46
N SER A 41 -12.42 -3.03 30.57
CA SER A 41 -11.71 -1.75 30.53
C SER A 41 -10.21 -2.01 30.30
N THR A 42 -9.85 -2.52 29.12
CA THR A 42 -8.61 -2.08 28.51
C THR A 42 -8.90 -0.64 28.06
N ALA A 43 -8.29 0.34 28.72
CA ALA A 43 -8.49 1.73 28.33
C ALA A 43 -8.05 1.89 26.87
N TYR A 44 -9.00 2.17 25.97
CA TYR A 44 -8.70 2.54 24.59
C TYR A 44 -7.62 3.61 24.59
N ARG A 45 -6.59 3.44 23.75
CA ARG A 45 -5.50 4.38 23.57
C ARG A 45 -5.50 4.92 22.13
N PRO A 46 -4.90 6.08 21.89
CA PRO A 46 -4.60 6.48 20.52
C PRO A 46 -3.58 5.50 19.93
N VAL A 47 -3.83 5.07 18.70
CA VAL A 47 -2.90 4.28 17.89
C VAL A 47 -2.76 4.97 16.54
N SER A 48 -1.55 5.43 16.20
CA SER A 48 -1.20 6.03 14.91
C SER A 48 -0.88 4.98 13.87
N MET A 49 -1.40 5.14 12.65
CA MET A 49 -1.25 4.18 11.57
C MET A 49 -0.89 4.86 10.24
N ALA A 50 0.07 4.27 9.53
CA ALA A 50 0.24 4.47 8.09
C ALA A 50 -0.51 3.33 7.37
N MET A 51 -1.60 3.69 6.69
CA MET A 51 -2.57 2.73 6.14
C MET A 51 -2.45 2.51 4.62
N HIS A 52 -1.64 3.31 3.94
CA HIS A 52 -1.44 3.23 2.50
C HIS A 52 0.03 3.51 2.19
N VAL A 53 0.86 2.46 2.16
CA VAL A 53 2.28 2.58 1.85
C VAL A 53 2.75 1.41 0.99
N HIS A 54 3.68 1.70 0.09
CA HIS A 54 4.25 0.73 -0.83
C HIS A 54 5.71 0.48 -0.50
N ALA A 55 6.17 -0.73 -0.78
CA ALA A 55 7.50 -1.21 -0.44
C ALA A 55 8.09 -2.04 -1.58
N CYS A 56 8.86 -3.07 -1.25
CA CYS A 56 9.67 -3.83 -2.19
C CYS A 56 8.87 -4.74 -3.13
N PHE A 57 7.54 -4.84 -3.00
CA PHE A 57 6.69 -5.60 -3.92
C PHE A 57 5.97 -4.72 -4.95
N SER A 58 6.00 -3.40 -4.79
CA SER A 58 5.40 -2.45 -5.74
C SER A 58 6.38 -1.98 -6.83
N GLU A 59 6.02 -0.96 -7.61
CA GLU A 59 6.74 -0.44 -8.80
C GLU A 59 8.17 0.04 -8.54
N GLY A 60 8.61 0.06 -7.29
CA GLY A 60 9.96 0.46 -6.98
C GLY A 60 10.21 1.94 -7.28
N GLY A 61 9.23 2.84 -7.05
CA GLY A 61 9.43 4.30 -7.07
C GLY A 61 10.22 4.82 -8.28
N SER A 62 10.12 4.17 -9.43
CA SER A 62 10.98 4.46 -10.59
C SER A 62 10.80 5.89 -11.12
N TRP A 63 9.67 6.52 -10.78
CA TRP A 63 9.28 7.90 -11.05
C TRP A 63 9.73 8.91 -9.98
N ALA A 64 10.10 8.44 -8.79
CA ALA A 64 10.44 9.31 -7.67
C ALA A 64 11.79 10.00 -7.87
N ASP A 65 11.91 11.24 -7.38
CA ASP A 65 13.17 11.98 -7.39
C ASP A 65 14.27 11.18 -6.66
N GLY A 66 15.42 11.03 -7.31
CA GLY A 66 16.53 10.19 -6.84
C GLY A 66 16.40 8.69 -7.17
N GLY A 67 15.27 8.27 -7.75
CA GLY A 67 15.01 6.92 -8.24
C GLY A 67 14.86 5.84 -7.16
N GLY A 68 14.42 4.65 -7.59
CA GLY A 68 14.20 3.49 -6.73
C GLY A 68 13.02 3.63 -5.76
N GLY A 69 12.50 2.49 -5.32
CA GLY A 69 11.32 2.45 -4.47
C GLY A 69 11.66 2.15 -3.04
N ALA A 70 10.68 2.33 -2.17
CA ALA A 70 10.86 2.01 -0.78
C ALA A 70 11.19 0.53 -0.59
N SER A 71 12.00 0.26 0.42
CA SER A 71 11.99 -1.03 1.06
C SER A 71 11.10 -0.99 2.30
N MET A 72 10.71 -2.14 2.82
CA MET A 72 10.00 -2.22 4.09
C MET A 72 10.84 -1.62 5.22
N MET A 73 12.16 -1.85 5.22
CA MET A 73 13.10 -1.17 6.14
C MET A 73 13.03 0.35 6.03
N ALA A 74 12.96 0.91 4.82
CA ALA A 74 12.86 2.35 4.60
C ALA A 74 11.55 2.94 5.14
N GLN A 75 10.42 2.26 4.91
CA GLN A 75 9.13 2.68 5.47
C GLN A 75 9.09 2.58 7.01
N LEU A 76 9.67 1.52 7.58
CA LEU A 76 9.76 1.37 9.04
C LEU A 76 10.65 2.44 9.70
N ASP A 77 11.73 2.85 9.03
CA ASP A 77 12.58 3.96 9.48
C ASP A 77 11.81 5.29 9.49
N GLN A 78 11.01 5.54 8.45
CA GLN A 78 10.13 6.69 8.42
C GLN A 78 9.04 6.61 9.50
N ALA A 79 8.36 5.48 9.67
CA ALA A 79 7.34 5.33 10.71
C ALA A 79 7.92 5.54 12.12
N THR A 80 9.10 4.98 12.40
CA THR A 80 9.80 5.17 13.68
C THR A 80 10.15 6.64 13.93
N THR A 81 10.69 7.32 12.92
CA THR A 81 11.05 8.74 13.00
C THR A 81 9.83 9.64 13.22
N ASN A 82 8.66 9.21 12.74
CA ASN A 82 7.40 9.95 12.79
C ASN A 82 6.44 9.49 13.88
N ASN A 83 6.88 8.66 14.84
CA ASN A 83 6.06 8.13 15.93
C ASN A 83 4.75 7.45 15.46
N VAL A 84 4.82 6.70 14.36
CA VAL A 84 3.70 5.88 13.88
C VAL A 84 3.76 4.52 14.56
N ASP A 85 2.67 4.12 15.24
CA ASP A 85 2.59 2.84 15.96
C ASP A 85 2.47 1.63 15.01
N VAL A 86 1.80 1.81 13.86
CA VAL A 86 1.40 0.70 12.97
C VAL A 86 1.65 1.05 11.50
N ILE A 87 2.21 0.10 10.75
CA ILE A 87 2.20 0.12 9.28
C ILE A 87 1.32 -1.02 8.75
N TRP A 88 0.45 -0.70 7.79
CA TRP A 88 -0.19 -1.65 6.91
C TRP A 88 0.52 -1.65 5.55
N TRP A 89 1.04 -2.80 5.14
CA TRP A 89 1.74 -2.93 3.86
C TRP A 89 0.73 -3.06 2.74
N THR A 90 0.59 -2.05 1.89
CA THR A 90 -0.42 -2.02 0.81
C THR A 90 0.23 -2.03 -0.57
N ASP A 91 1.29 -2.82 -0.76
CA ASP A 91 1.85 -3.07 -2.09
C ASP A 91 0.74 -3.50 -3.08
N HIS A 92 0.86 -3.11 -4.35
CA HIS A 92 -0.12 -3.47 -5.37
C HIS A 92 -0.20 -5.00 -5.55
N ASP A 93 -1.39 -5.60 -5.38
CA ASP A 93 -1.59 -7.05 -5.40
C ASP A 93 -1.12 -7.72 -6.70
N TRP A 94 -1.50 -7.16 -7.85
CA TRP A 94 -1.12 -7.69 -9.16
C TRP A 94 0.39 -7.62 -9.39
N ARG A 95 1.10 -6.71 -8.73
CA ARG A 95 2.57 -6.65 -8.74
C ARG A 95 3.18 -7.70 -7.84
N MET A 96 2.60 -7.91 -6.65
CA MET A 96 2.97 -9.02 -5.77
C MET A 96 2.87 -10.36 -6.49
N GLU A 97 1.81 -10.54 -7.29
CA GLU A 97 1.58 -11.74 -8.11
C GLU A 97 2.42 -11.81 -9.39
N ALA A 98 3.09 -10.71 -9.78
CA ALA A 98 3.65 -10.53 -11.13
C ALA A 98 2.62 -10.83 -12.24
N TYR A 99 1.35 -10.47 -12.01
CA TYR A 99 0.23 -10.78 -12.88
C TYR A 99 0.36 -10.08 -14.24
N GLY A 100 0.55 -10.89 -15.29
CA GLY A 100 0.76 -10.43 -16.67
C GLY A 100 2.03 -9.62 -16.88
N TYR A 101 3.05 -9.86 -16.05
CA TYR A 101 4.40 -9.34 -16.23
C TYR A 101 5.08 -9.98 -17.44
N TYR A 102 6.18 -9.37 -17.88
CA TYR A 102 7.04 -9.97 -18.89
C TYR A 102 7.72 -11.23 -18.34
N ASP A 103 7.63 -12.30 -19.13
CA ASP A 103 8.48 -13.48 -19.04
C ASP A 103 9.74 -13.31 -19.91
N GLY A 104 9.72 -12.37 -20.86
CA GLY A 104 10.87 -11.98 -21.65
C GLY A 104 10.71 -10.66 -22.40
N ILE A 105 11.82 -10.11 -22.88
CA ILE A 105 11.92 -8.89 -23.69
C ILE A 105 12.84 -9.21 -24.88
N GLY A 106 12.31 -9.02 -26.09
CA GLY A 106 12.99 -9.40 -27.34
C GLY A 106 13.92 -8.32 -27.88
N PHE A 107 13.74 -7.05 -27.49
CA PHE A 107 14.49 -5.93 -28.08
C PHE A 107 14.17 -5.71 -29.58
N ASP A 108 12.91 -5.94 -29.97
CA ASP A 108 12.47 -5.86 -31.37
C ASP A 108 12.22 -4.44 -31.89
N GLY A 109 12.25 -3.43 -31.02
CA GLY A 109 11.99 -2.05 -31.42
C GLY A 109 11.68 -1.10 -30.27
N THR A 110 11.25 0.11 -30.63
CA THR A 110 10.92 1.17 -29.66
C THR A 110 9.62 0.95 -28.90
N ASP A 111 8.68 0.20 -29.46
CA ASP A 111 7.41 -0.16 -28.81
C ASP A 111 7.28 -1.68 -28.88
N GLU A 112 7.51 -2.34 -27.75
CA GLU A 112 7.29 -3.80 -27.60
C GLU A 112 5.99 -4.05 -26.82
N ASP A 113 5.59 -5.32 -26.72
CA ASP A 113 4.40 -5.74 -26.00
C ASP A 113 4.31 -5.12 -24.60
N GLY A 114 3.08 -4.91 -24.10
CA GLY A 114 2.86 -4.26 -22.80
C GLY A 114 3.27 -2.77 -22.74
N GLY A 115 3.58 -2.16 -23.89
CA GLY A 115 3.93 -0.74 -23.99
C GLY A 115 5.33 -0.43 -23.49
N LEU A 116 6.28 -1.34 -23.69
CA LEU A 116 7.69 -1.13 -23.36
C LEU A 116 8.32 -0.13 -24.33
N GLN A 117 8.87 0.94 -23.78
CA GLN A 117 9.52 2.02 -24.51
C GLN A 117 10.95 2.22 -24.04
N TRP A 118 11.82 2.65 -24.95
CA TRP A 118 13.25 2.77 -24.68
C TRP A 118 13.71 4.23 -24.61
N PHE A 119 14.37 4.62 -23.51
CA PHE A 119 14.83 5.99 -23.27
C PHE A 119 16.34 6.06 -23.03
N GLU A 120 17.02 6.94 -23.75
CA GLU A 120 18.44 7.20 -23.53
C GLU A 120 18.69 7.92 -22.19
N GLN A 121 19.63 7.39 -21.41
CA GLN A 121 20.07 7.96 -20.14
C GLN A 121 21.60 7.90 -20.06
N ASN A 122 22.24 9.07 -20.10
CA ASN A 122 23.69 9.19 -20.04
C ASN A 122 24.14 9.63 -18.65
N GLN A 123 25.25 9.08 -18.18
CA GLN A 123 25.88 9.42 -16.90
C GLN A 123 27.37 9.68 -17.11
N GLY A 124 27.91 10.69 -16.44
CA GLY A 124 29.30 11.12 -16.66
C GLY A 124 29.50 11.73 -18.06
N THR A 125 30.76 11.83 -18.48
CA THR A 125 31.09 12.42 -19.79
C THR A 125 31.12 11.33 -20.86
N VAL A 126 30.13 11.35 -21.76
CA VAL A 126 30.06 10.50 -22.95
C VAL A 126 29.82 11.35 -24.20
N THR A 127 30.30 10.86 -25.34
CA THR A 127 30.11 11.45 -26.67
C THR A 127 29.82 10.36 -27.69
N GLY A 128 29.29 10.74 -28.85
CA GLY A 128 28.98 9.79 -29.92
C GLY A 128 28.03 8.68 -29.48
N THR A 129 27.06 9.00 -28.61
CA THR A 129 26.06 8.05 -28.15
C THR A 129 25.14 7.70 -29.31
N GLN A 130 24.93 6.40 -29.52
CA GLN A 130 24.07 5.86 -30.56
C GLN A 130 23.35 4.63 -30.02
N HIS A 131 22.08 4.47 -30.39
CA HIS A 131 21.31 3.27 -30.16
C HIS A 131 20.53 2.91 -31.42
N ALA A 132 20.38 1.62 -31.70
CA ALA A 132 19.62 1.11 -32.83
C ALA A 132 19.09 -0.30 -32.54
N PHE A 133 17.90 -0.59 -33.07
CA PHE A 133 17.38 -1.96 -33.14
C PHE A 133 17.79 -2.54 -34.50
N VAL A 134 18.67 -3.53 -34.48
CA VAL A 134 19.36 -4.04 -35.66
C VAL A 134 18.93 -5.46 -35.97
N ASP A 135 18.78 -5.78 -37.26
CA ASP A 135 18.47 -7.15 -37.70
C ASP A 135 19.67 -8.09 -37.48
N GLU A 136 20.89 -7.55 -37.51
CA GLU A 136 22.13 -8.30 -37.28
C GLU A 136 23.17 -7.49 -36.48
N PRO A 137 23.88 -8.13 -35.54
CA PRO A 137 23.69 -9.52 -35.08
C PRO A 137 22.47 -9.63 -34.16
N HIS A 138 21.80 -10.79 -34.19
CA HIS A 138 20.83 -11.23 -33.17
C HIS A 138 21.31 -12.51 -32.48
N SER A 139 20.71 -12.86 -31.34
CA SER A 139 21.03 -14.06 -30.57
C SER A 139 20.80 -15.32 -31.42
N PRO A 140 21.67 -16.33 -31.40
CA PRO A 140 21.56 -17.50 -32.29
C PRO A 140 20.23 -18.27 -32.20
N ASP A 141 19.53 -18.14 -31.07
CA ASP A 141 18.31 -18.89 -30.76
C ASP A 141 17.03 -18.04 -30.85
N GLU A 142 17.11 -16.74 -31.18
CA GLU A 142 15.92 -15.87 -31.32
C GLU A 142 15.78 -15.25 -32.71
N PRO A 143 14.61 -15.39 -33.37
CA PRO A 143 14.30 -14.58 -34.53
C PRO A 143 13.92 -13.17 -34.06
N GLY A 144 14.43 -12.13 -34.73
CA GLY A 144 14.00 -10.77 -34.42
C GLY A 144 15.10 -9.75 -34.63
N LYS A 145 15.01 -8.64 -33.89
CA LYS A 145 16.06 -7.63 -33.82
C LYS A 145 16.73 -7.66 -32.45
N ALA A 146 17.89 -7.05 -32.37
CA ALA A 146 18.60 -6.84 -31.13
C ALA A 146 18.88 -5.34 -30.91
N MET A 147 19.00 -4.92 -29.65
CA MET A 147 19.35 -3.55 -29.31
C MET A 147 20.87 -3.39 -29.28
N ARG A 148 21.41 -2.57 -30.20
CA ARG A 148 22.81 -2.15 -30.20
C ARG A 148 22.96 -0.78 -29.54
N VAL A 149 23.93 -0.64 -28.64
CA VAL A 149 24.29 0.62 -27.97
C VAL A 149 25.78 0.90 -28.14
N THR A 150 26.12 2.15 -28.48
CA THR A 150 27.49 2.64 -28.66
C THR A 150 27.70 3.94 -27.89
N ALA A 151 28.84 4.11 -27.24
CA ALA A 151 29.26 5.39 -26.68
C ALA A 151 30.78 5.50 -26.57
N THR A 152 31.30 6.73 -26.60
CA THR A 152 32.72 7.03 -26.41
C THR A 152 32.93 7.82 -25.12
N GLY A 153 33.85 7.38 -24.27
CA GLY A 153 34.20 8.04 -23.01
C GLY A 153 35.50 8.83 -23.16
N PRO A 154 35.47 10.14 -23.43
CA PRO A 154 36.69 10.91 -23.67
C PRO A 154 37.50 11.21 -22.40
N ALA A 155 36.87 11.12 -21.23
CA ALA A 155 37.48 11.42 -19.94
C ALA A 155 38.20 10.19 -19.34
N PRO A 156 39.13 10.39 -18.39
CA PRO A 156 39.72 9.29 -17.62
C PRO A 156 38.71 8.55 -16.72
N ASP A 157 37.67 9.25 -16.28
CA ASP A 157 36.56 8.66 -15.54
C ASP A 157 35.59 7.95 -16.49
N TRP A 158 34.91 6.93 -15.97
CA TRP A 158 33.90 6.21 -16.73
C TRP A 158 32.70 7.10 -17.06
N GLY A 159 32.41 7.23 -18.35
CA GLY A 159 31.12 7.68 -18.86
C GLY A 159 30.26 6.49 -19.26
N VAL A 160 28.95 6.60 -19.09
CA VAL A 160 27.98 5.53 -19.38
C VAL A 160 26.83 6.05 -20.24
N SER A 161 26.42 5.27 -21.22
CA SER A 161 25.18 5.49 -21.97
C SER A 161 24.28 4.28 -21.81
N TYR A 162 23.07 4.50 -21.29
CA TYR A 162 22.06 3.48 -21.06
C TYR A 162 20.85 3.71 -21.95
N LEU A 163 20.16 2.62 -22.26
CA LEU A 163 18.77 2.58 -22.66
C LEU A 163 17.99 2.01 -21.47
N TRP A 164 17.07 2.83 -20.95
CA TRP A 164 16.10 2.41 -19.94
C TRP A 164 14.85 1.89 -20.64
N GLY A 165 14.54 0.62 -20.41
CA GLY A 165 13.27 0.03 -20.84
C GLY A 165 12.18 0.48 -19.88
N LYS A 166 11.44 1.52 -20.24
CA LYS A 166 10.31 2.08 -19.49
C LYS A 166 9.00 1.45 -20.00
N PRO A 167 8.42 0.49 -19.28
CA PRO A 167 7.14 -0.11 -19.62
C PRO A 167 5.96 0.80 -19.25
N GLY A 168 4.84 0.64 -19.94
CA GLY A 168 3.62 1.40 -19.69
C GLY A 168 3.18 1.37 -18.22
N ASN A 169 3.17 0.18 -17.60
CA ASN A 169 2.81 -0.03 -16.19
C ASN A 169 3.92 -0.72 -15.36
N SER A 170 5.20 -0.58 -15.68
CA SER A 170 6.26 -1.25 -14.86
C SER A 170 6.11 -2.77 -14.79
N PHE A 171 5.74 -3.46 -15.89
CA PHE A 171 5.46 -4.91 -15.99
C PHE A 171 6.69 -5.85 -15.77
N TYR A 172 7.72 -5.35 -15.08
CA TYR A 172 8.81 -6.16 -14.53
C TYR A 172 9.14 -5.77 -13.08
N SER A 173 8.59 -4.66 -12.55
CA SER A 173 8.94 -4.11 -11.25
C SER A 173 8.16 -4.81 -10.15
N THR A 174 8.84 -5.66 -9.39
CA THR A 174 8.30 -6.39 -8.24
C THR A 174 9.47 -6.84 -7.36
N ASN A 175 9.18 -7.57 -6.29
CA ASN A 175 10.16 -8.14 -5.40
C ASN A 175 11.10 -9.14 -6.13
N LEU A 176 12.40 -9.09 -5.81
CA LEU A 176 13.43 -9.91 -6.47
C LEU A 176 13.66 -11.29 -5.81
N SER A 177 12.90 -11.66 -4.78
CA SER A 177 13.16 -12.87 -3.98
C SER A 177 13.06 -14.19 -4.76
N ASP A 178 12.35 -14.20 -5.89
CA ASP A 178 12.15 -15.36 -6.76
C ASP A 178 12.59 -15.15 -8.21
N THR A 179 13.21 -14.00 -8.50
CA THR A 179 13.53 -13.59 -9.87
C THR A 179 14.94 -14.00 -10.26
N THR A 180 15.07 -14.69 -11.40
CA THR A 180 16.33 -14.86 -12.12
C THR A 180 16.21 -14.21 -13.50
N LEU A 181 17.19 -13.39 -13.89
CA LEU A 181 17.24 -12.81 -15.23
C LEU A 181 18.31 -13.52 -16.07
N MET A 182 18.00 -13.78 -17.32
CA MET A 182 18.98 -14.28 -18.30
C MET A 182 18.92 -13.38 -19.51
N ILE A 183 20.04 -12.86 -19.99
CA ILE A 183 20.08 -12.00 -21.17
C ILE A 183 21.23 -12.40 -22.07
N ASP A 184 20.95 -12.48 -23.37
CA ASP A 184 21.97 -12.74 -24.36
C ASP A 184 22.63 -11.42 -24.74
N VAL A 185 23.96 -11.42 -24.73
CA VAL A 185 24.75 -10.21 -24.98
C VAL A 185 25.93 -10.50 -25.89
N LEU A 186 26.28 -9.50 -26.69
CA LEU A 186 27.46 -9.51 -27.55
C LEU A 186 28.25 -8.23 -27.35
N GLY A 187 29.50 -8.37 -26.90
CA GLY A 187 30.44 -7.27 -26.81
C GLY A 187 31.20 -7.05 -28.12
N GLU A 188 30.74 -6.14 -28.97
CA GLU A 188 31.39 -5.86 -30.27
C GLU A 188 32.67 -5.01 -30.12
N ARG A 189 32.72 -4.11 -29.13
CA ARG A 189 33.91 -3.33 -28.77
C ARG A 189 34.06 -3.28 -27.25
N ILE A 190 34.76 -4.27 -26.72
CA ILE A 190 35.05 -4.42 -25.28
C ILE A 190 36.56 -4.46 -25.08
N GLY A 191 37.04 -3.84 -24.00
CA GLY A 191 38.46 -3.78 -23.68
C GLY A 191 38.70 -3.28 -22.25
N PRO A 192 39.95 -2.94 -21.90
CA PRO A 192 40.29 -2.44 -20.56
C PRO A 192 39.57 -1.14 -20.15
N ASP A 193 39.09 -0.38 -21.13
CA ASP A 193 38.44 0.92 -20.97
C ASP A 193 37.06 0.99 -21.66
N ALA A 194 36.48 -0.17 -21.99
CA ALA A 194 35.19 -0.29 -22.66
C ALA A 194 34.46 -1.55 -22.17
N GLU A 195 33.28 -1.39 -21.58
CA GLU A 195 32.49 -2.49 -20.99
C GLU A 195 31.01 -2.38 -21.41
N LEU A 196 30.37 -3.53 -21.57
CA LEU A 196 28.91 -3.64 -21.60
C LEU A 196 28.39 -3.64 -20.17
N VAL A 197 27.25 -3.01 -19.93
CA VAL A 197 26.60 -2.97 -18.62
C VAL A 197 25.09 -3.23 -18.71
N VAL A 198 24.61 -4.15 -17.87
CA VAL A 198 23.22 -4.30 -17.48
C VAL A 198 23.10 -3.85 -16.04
N GLN A 199 22.21 -2.91 -15.74
CA GLN A 199 22.02 -2.38 -14.41
C GLN A 199 20.61 -2.63 -13.89
N LEU A 200 20.53 -3.11 -12.65
CA LEU A 200 19.33 -3.24 -11.86
C LEU A 200 19.36 -2.16 -10.77
N GLU A 201 18.46 -1.20 -10.87
CA GLU A 201 18.15 -0.33 -9.72
C GLU A 201 17.17 -1.05 -8.81
N THR A 202 17.46 -1.05 -7.51
CA THR A 202 16.68 -1.81 -6.53
C THR A 202 15.87 -0.90 -5.59
N SER A 203 15.78 -1.24 -4.30
CA SER A 203 15.09 -0.44 -3.30
C SER A 203 16.04 0.57 -2.61
N ASN A 204 15.49 1.73 -2.26
CA ASN A 204 16.08 2.66 -1.32
C ASN A 204 16.10 2.09 0.10
N ARG A 205 17.14 2.41 0.86
CA ARG A 205 17.30 2.00 2.27
C ARG A 205 17.82 3.14 3.13
N PRO A 206 17.52 3.14 4.44
CA PRO A 206 18.16 4.03 5.39
C PRO A 206 19.66 3.70 5.53
N ALA A 207 20.41 4.60 6.18
CA ALA A 207 21.82 4.39 6.43
C ALA A 207 22.02 3.19 7.38
N THR A 208 22.89 2.26 7.01
CA THR A 208 23.15 1.05 7.81
C THR A 208 24.58 0.55 7.61
N ALA A 209 25.15 -0.10 8.64
CA ALA A 209 26.48 -0.70 8.62
C ALA A 209 27.59 0.24 8.07
N GLY A 210 27.52 1.53 8.43
CA GLY A 210 28.47 2.55 7.99
C GLY A 210 28.29 3.05 6.55
N ARG A 211 27.30 2.54 5.81
CA ARG A 211 26.95 2.99 4.46
C ARG A 211 25.88 4.09 4.52
N PRO A 212 25.90 5.06 3.58
CA PRO A 212 24.88 6.10 3.52
C PRO A 212 23.50 5.50 3.17
N ALA A 213 22.44 6.24 3.51
CA ALA A 213 21.12 5.97 2.96
C ALA A 213 21.15 6.15 1.44
N GLY A 214 20.33 5.38 0.73
CA GLY A 214 20.18 5.55 -0.71
C GLY A 214 19.78 4.28 -1.44
N LEU A 215 19.80 4.42 -2.77
CA LEU A 215 19.46 3.35 -3.71
C LEU A 215 20.62 2.37 -3.85
N TYR A 216 20.31 1.10 -3.63
CA TYR A 216 21.24 0.01 -3.91
C TYR A 216 21.13 -0.40 -5.37
N VAL A 217 22.28 -0.62 -6.01
CA VAL A 217 22.37 -0.88 -7.45
C VAL A 217 23.24 -2.11 -7.69
N LEU A 218 22.77 -3.01 -8.54
CA LEU A 218 23.57 -4.10 -9.07
C LEU A 218 23.94 -3.83 -10.53
N GLU A 219 25.21 -4.01 -10.88
CA GLU A 219 25.66 -3.99 -12.27
C GLU A 219 26.27 -5.33 -12.69
N TYR A 220 25.83 -5.79 -13.85
CA TYR A 220 26.35 -6.97 -14.52
C TYR A 220 27.06 -6.52 -15.79
N ARG A 221 28.36 -6.81 -15.86
CA ARG A 221 29.22 -6.28 -16.92
C ARG A 221 29.85 -7.39 -17.73
N VAL A 222 30.04 -7.13 -19.02
CA VAL A 222 30.96 -7.90 -19.87
C VAL A 222 32.17 -7.02 -20.14
N GLY A 223 33.31 -7.46 -19.62
CA GLY A 223 34.57 -6.70 -19.67
C GLY A 223 35.76 -7.58 -20.06
N ALA A 224 36.97 -6.99 -20.03
CA ALA A 224 38.19 -7.71 -20.40
C ALA A 224 38.58 -8.82 -19.40
N LYS A 225 38.17 -8.71 -18.13
CA LYS A 225 38.48 -9.67 -17.06
C LYS A 225 37.29 -9.85 -16.15
N ALA A 226 37.07 -11.08 -15.69
CA ALA A 226 36.08 -11.36 -14.67
C ALA A 226 36.49 -10.74 -13.32
N ALA A 227 35.51 -10.17 -12.62
CA ALA A 227 35.71 -9.55 -11.31
C ALA A 227 34.38 -9.50 -10.55
N ARG A 228 34.45 -9.40 -9.23
CA ARG A 228 33.28 -9.20 -8.37
C ARG A 228 33.69 -8.29 -7.22
N GLY A 229 32.95 -7.22 -6.97
CA GLY A 229 33.24 -6.32 -5.87
C GLY A 229 32.27 -5.13 -5.79
N LEU A 230 32.43 -4.34 -4.73
CA LEU A 230 31.78 -3.04 -4.60
C LEU A 230 32.60 -2.00 -5.37
N GLU A 231 31.96 -1.27 -6.29
CA GLU A 231 32.58 -0.09 -6.91
C GLU A 231 32.33 1.16 -6.07
N LYS A 232 31.16 1.22 -5.43
CA LYS A 232 30.76 2.23 -4.44
C LYS A 232 30.09 1.52 -3.27
N PRO A 233 29.90 2.18 -2.11
CA PRO A 233 29.26 1.54 -0.96
C PRO A 233 27.89 0.91 -1.28
N LEU A 234 27.13 1.50 -2.22
CA LEU A 234 25.79 1.05 -2.62
C LEU A 234 25.74 0.44 -4.03
N THR A 235 26.88 0.19 -4.68
CA THR A 235 26.94 -0.36 -6.05
C THR A 235 27.78 -1.63 -6.08
N GLY A 236 27.09 -2.77 -6.18
CA GLY A 236 27.69 -4.09 -6.35
C GLY A 236 27.86 -4.40 -7.84
N VAL A 237 29.04 -4.89 -8.21
CA VAL A 237 29.40 -5.17 -9.60
C VAL A 237 29.84 -6.60 -9.77
N VAL A 238 29.21 -7.31 -10.72
CA VAL A 238 29.62 -8.61 -11.23
C VAL A 238 30.08 -8.44 -12.67
N THR A 239 31.36 -8.63 -12.94
CA THR A 239 31.93 -8.62 -14.29
C THR A 239 32.27 -10.02 -14.72
N VAL A 240 31.84 -10.40 -15.91
CA VAL A 240 32.29 -11.62 -16.60
C VAL A 240 33.22 -11.23 -17.75
N ALA A 241 34.15 -12.12 -18.08
CA ALA A 241 35.03 -11.91 -19.22
C ALA A 241 34.25 -12.04 -20.53
N ALA A 242 34.54 -11.17 -21.50
CA ALA A 242 34.04 -11.29 -22.86
C ALA A 242 34.56 -12.57 -23.52
N THR A 243 33.68 -13.34 -24.16
CA THR A 243 34.04 -14.54 -24.93
C THR A 243 34.43 -14.23 -26.37
N GLY A 244 34.16 -13.01 -26.85
CA GLY A 244 34.33 -12.62 -28.25
C GLY A 244 33.18 -13.05 -29.17
N GLY A 245 32.12 -13.65 -28.62
CA GLY A 245 30.88 -13.98 -29.31
C GLY A 245 29.67 -13.74 -28.41
N TRP A 246 28.50 -14.21 -28.84
CA TRP A 246 27.30 -14.21 -28.01
C TRP A 246 27.53 -15.01 -26.74
N GLN A 247 27.08 -14.46 -25.61
CA GLN A 247 27.10 -15.12 -24.32
C GLN A 247 25.86 -14.74 -23.52
N THR A 248 25.35 -15.67 -22.72
CA THR A 248 24.24 -15.40 -21.81
C THR A 248 24.76 -14.95 -20.44
N LEU A 249 24.30 -13.80 -19.96
CA LEU A 249 24.46 -13.39 -18.57
C LEU A 249 23.34 -14.00 -17.74
N THR A 250 23.70 -14.82 -16.75
CA THR A 250 22.76 -15.26 -15.72
C THR A 250 22.88 -14.36 -14.49
N ILE A 251 21.82 -13.64 -14.19
CA ILE A 251 21.73 -12.62 -13.15
C ILE A 251 20.89 -13.20 -12.01
N ARG A 252 21.49 -13.29 -10.82
CA ARG A 252 20.83 -13.80 -9.60
C ARG A 252 20.87 -12.72 -8.51
N PRO A 253 19.98 -11.72 -8.58
CA PRO A 253 20.08 -10.52 -7.75
C PRO A 253 20.13 -10.82 -6.26
N LEU A 254 19.32 -11.77 -5.81
CA LEU A 254 19.25 -12.14 -4.39
C LEU A 254 20.57 -12.72 -3.86
N GLU A 255 21.24 -13.57 -4.64
CA GLU A 255 22.55 -14.12 -4.27
C GLU A 255 23.62 -13.02 -4.20
N ASP A 256 23.57 -12.10 -5.16
CA ASP A 256 24.55 -11.02 -5.26
C ASP A 256 24.35 -9.95 -4.18
N ILE A 257 23.11 -9.62 -3.82
CA ILE A 257 22.81 -8.72 -2.69
C ILE A 257 23.34 -9.29 -1.38
N ARG A 258 23.10 -10.59 -1.11
CA ARG A 258 23.64 -11.24 0.10
C ARG A 258 25.17 -11.25 0.11
N ALA A 259 25.80 -11.40 -1.05
CA ALA A 259 27.25 -11.41 -1.17
C ALA A 259 27.87 -10.01 -0.97
N PHE A 260 27.27 -8.96 -1.53
CA PHE A 260 27.78 -7.60 -1.44
C PHE A 260 27.45 -6.91 -0.12
N TRP A 261 26.26 -7.16 0.41
CA TRP A 261 25.74 -6.51 1.62
C TRP A 261 25.11 -7.54 2.55
N PRO A 262 25.92 -8.36 3.24
CA PRO A 262 25.45 -9.47 4.06
C PRO A 262 24.64 -9.04 5.29
N ASP A 263 24.68 -7.76 5.67
CA ASP A 263 23.86 -7.20 6.74
C ASP A 263 22.45 -6.80 6.30
N LEU A 264 22.18 -6.77 4.99
CA LEU A 264 20.84 -6.50 4.47
C LEU A 264 20.00 -7.76 4.45
N LEU A 265 18.70 -7.58 4.69
CA LEU A 265 17.71 -8.57 4.33
C LEU A 265 17.48 -8.51 2.81
N ALA A 266 18.08 -9.43 2.08
CA ALA A 266 18.08 -9.40 0.62
C ALA A 266 16.67 -9.53 0.02
N GLU A 267 15.77 -10.20 0.73
CA GLU A 267 14.36 -10.36 0.37
C GLU A 267 13.59 -9.03 0.41
N ASP A 268 14.03 -8.03 1.18
CA ASP A 268 13.44 -6.67 1.20
C ASP A 268 13.90 -5.83 -0.02
N THR A 269 13.99 -6.44 -1.20
CA THR A 269 14.52 -5.81 -2.41
C THR A 269 13.53 -5.92 -3.56
N GLY A 270 13.05 -4.78 -4.04
CA GLY A 270 12.29 -4.66 -5.28
C GLY A 270 13.19 -4.34 -6.48
N LEU A 271 12.75 -4.72 -7.67
CA LEU A 271 13.31 -4.25 -8.94
C LEU A 271 12.60 -2.97 -9.33
N ALA A 272 13.33 -1.85 -9.37
CA ALA A 272 12.77 -0.56 -9.75
C ALA A 272 12.95 -0.25 -11.24
N ARG A 273 14.17 -0.47 -11.77
CA ARG A 273 14.50 -0.18 -13.18
C ARG A 273 15.49 -1.19 -13.73
N LEU A 274 15.32 -1.50 -15.02
CA LEU A 274 16.28 -2.25 -15.84
C LEU A 274 16.89 -1.32 -16.90
N ARG A 275 18.22 -1.24 -16.93
CA ARG A 275 18.96 -0.41 -17.89
C ARG A 275 20.02 -1.25 -18.59
N PHE A 276 20.21 -1.01 -19.88
CA PHE A 276 21.14 -1.76 -20.73
C PHE A 276 22.00 -0.77 -21.50
N GLY A 277 23.29 -0.98 -21.57
CA GLY A 277 24.13 -0.05 -22.29
C GLY A 277 25.62 -0.34 -22.20
N VAL A 278 26.41 0.71 -22.41
CA VAL A 278 27.86 0.60 -22.44
C VAL A 278 28.49 1.70 -21.62
N ARG A 279 29.64 1.39 -21.03
CA ARG A 279 30.50 2.38 -20.39
C ARG A 279 31.89 2.38 -21.01
N ALA A 280 32.47 3.57 -21.10
CA ALA A 280 33.78 3.77 -21.69
C ALA A 280 34.55 4.89 -20.96
N ARG A 281 35.88 4.87 -21.09
CA ARG A 281 36.78 5.93 -20.62
C ARG A 281 38.03 6.02 -21.51
N ASN A 282 38.92 6.97 -21.22
CA ASN A 282 40.24 7.09 -21.87
C ASN A 282 40.17 7.16 -23.41
N ASN A 283 39.16 7.84 -23.97
CA ASN A 283 38.85 7.92 -25.40
C ASN A 283 38.50 6.57 -26.05
N ALA A 284 38.21 5.52 -25.28
CA ALA A 284 37.70 4.28 -25.82
C ALA A 284 36.24 4.44 -26.29
N THR A 285 35.89 3.70 -27.33
CA THR A 285 34.49 3.53 -27.78
C THR A 285 34.04 2.13 -27.38
N ALA A 286 33.00 2.06 -26.55
CA ALA A 286 32.33 0.81 -26.23
C ALA A 286 31.14 0.59 -27.16
N GLN A 287 30.90 -0.66 -27.55
CA GLN A 287 29.77 -1.07 -28.39
C GLN A 287 29.32 -2.47 -27.97
N ALA A 288 28.02 -2.61 -27.75
CA ALA A 288 27.40 -3.85 -27.29
C ALA A 288 26.04 -4.06 -27.95
N VAL A 289 25.62 -5.33 -28.02
CA VAL A 289 24.30 -5.75 -28.46
C VAL A 289 23.63 -6.57 -27.36
N PHE A 290 22.34 -6.33 -27.16
CA PHE A 290 21.48 -6.97 -26.15
C PHE A 290 20.31 -7.63 -26.87
N ASP A 291 20.01 -8.86 -26.48
CA ASP A 291 18.93 -9.64 -27.06
C ASP A 291 18.37 -10.63 -26.03
N HIS A 292 17.12 -11.05 -26.23
CA HIS A 292 16.44 -12.11 -25.50
C HIS A 292 16.64 -12.07 -23.97
N LEU A 293 16.12 -11.03 -23.32
CA LEU A 293 15.98 -11.06 -21.86
C LEU A 293 14.87 -12.06 -21.51
N ARG A 294 15.17 -12.97 -20.59
CA ARG A 294 14.24 -13.93 -19.99
C ARG A 294 14.15 -13.65 -18.50
N ILE A 295 12.94 -13.65 -17.97
CA ILE A 295 12.63 -13.36 -16.57
C ILE A 295 11.92 -14.57 -15.98
N ASP A 296 12.64 -15.35 -15.20
CA ASP A 296 12.10 -16.57 -14.59
C ASP A 296 11.59 -16.31 -13.16
N ARG A 297 10.33 -16.68 -12.93
CA ARG A 297 9.61 -16.64 -11.64
C ARG A 297 8.85 -17.96 -11.48
N THR A 298 9.40 -18.89 -10.70
CA THR A 298 8.94 -20.30 -10.68
C THR A 298 7.91 -20.62 -9.59
N ARG A 299 7.40 -19.63 -8.87
CA ARG A 299 6.71 -19.84 -7.58
C ARG A 299 5.22 -19.54 -7.68
N ASP A 300 4.45 -20.07 -6.73
CA ASP A 300 3.00 -19.82 -6.63
C ASP A 300 2.74 -18.31 -6.41
N PRO A 301 2.13 -17.61 -7.38
CA PRO A 301 2.00 -16.15 -7.35
C PRO A 301 1.07 -15.65 -6.24
N LEU A 302 0.15 -16.48 -5.73
CA LEU A 302 -0.78 -16.08 -4.68
C LEU A 302 -0.22 -16.32 -3.27
N ARG A 303 0.68 -17.29 -3.11
CA ARG A 303 1.20 -17.69 -1.80
C ARG A 303 2.63 -17.23 -1.53
N TRP A 304 3.47 -17.20 -2.56
CA TRP A 304 4.88 -16.83 -2.41
C TRP A 304 5.08 -15.39 -1.90
N PRO A 305 4.49 -14.35 -2.51
CA PRO A 305 4.70 -12.98 -2.05
C PRO A 305 4.17 -12.76 -0.63
N VAL A 306 2.98 -13.30 -0.31
CA VAL A 306 2.40 -13.23 1.05
C VAL A 306 3.30 -13.89 2.10
N ARG A 307 3.90 -15.04 1.77
CA ARG A 307 4.85 -15.69 2.67
C ARG A 307 6.11 -14.83 2.84
N THR A 308 6.67 -14.36 1.75
CA THR A 308 7.93 -13.59 1.75
C THR A 308 7.78 -12.29 2.52
N GLN A 309 6.70 -11.53 2.30
CA GLN A 309 6.42 -10.31 3.05
C GLN A 309 6.31 -10.59 4.55
N ARG A 310 5.61 -11.68 4.95
CA ARG A 310 5.53 -12.11 6.36
C ARG A 310 6.90 -12.45 6.96
N GLU A 311 7.76 -13.13 6.22
CA GLU A 311 9.13 -13.46 6.66
C GLU A 311 10.00 -12.21 6.81
N ILE A 312 9.83 -11.23 5.92
CA ILE A 312 10.48 -9.93 6.02
C ILE A 312 10.01 -9.17 7.27
N MET A 313 8.68 -9.07 7.48
CA MET A 313 8.10 -8.44 8.67
C MET A 313 8.66 -9.03 9.96
N HIS A 314 8.70 -10.37 10.05
CA HIS A 314 9.23 -11.08 11.21
C HIS A 314 10.71 -10.73 11.46
N SER A 315 11.51 -10.65 10.41
CA SER A 315 12.92 -10.29 10.49
C SER A 315 13.12 -8.84 10.94
N LEU A 316 12.36 -7.91 10.37
CA LEU A 316 12.45 -6.47 10.65
C LEU A 316 11.87 -6.08 12.01
N THR A 317 10.97 -6.87 12.59
CA THR A 317 10.40 -6.62 13.93
C THR A 317 11.49 -6.49 15.01
N LYS A 318 12.62 -7.20 14.85
CA LYS A 318 13.75 -7.10 15.77
C LYS A 318 14.45 -5.74 15.70
N GLN A 319 14.48 -5.13 14.52
CA GLN A 319 15.14 -3.86 14.26
C GLN A 319 14.21 -2.66 14.54
N TYR A 320 12.91 -2.86 14.34
CA TYR A 320 11.87 -1.85 14.55
C TYR A 320 10.80 -2.32 15.54
N PRO A 321 11.15 -2.60 16.81
CA PRO A 321 10.23 -3.22 17.77
C PRO A 321 9.06 -2.31 18.19
N ASN A 322 9.17 -1.00 17.93
CA ASN A 322 8.15 -0.01 18.30
C ASN A 322 7.08 0.19 17.22
N VAL A 323 7.25 -0.40 16.03
CA VAL A 323 6.30 -0.30 14.92
C VAL A 323 5.69 -1.68 14.70
N THR A 324 4.39 -1.81 14.96
CA THR A 324 3.65 -3.02 14.63
C THR A 324 3.40 -3.06 13.13
N GLN A 325 3.59 -4.23 12.52
CA GLN A 325 3.43 -4.41 11.07
C GLN A 325 2.26 -5.34 10.78
N HIS A 326 1.41 -4.98 9.83
CA HIS A 326 0.32 -5.82 9.34
C HIS A 326 0.35 -5.94 7.82
N MET A 327 0.03 -7.14 7.31
CA MET A 327 -0.11 -7.35 5.86
C MET A 327 -1.44 -6.78 5.38
N SER A 328 -1.41 -6.23 4.18
CA SER A 328 -2.55 -5.71 3.44
C SER A 328 -2.16 -5.76 1.95
N THR A 329 -2.96 -5.13 1.10
CA THR A 329 -2.61 -4.87 -0.30
C THR A 329 -3.47 -3.75 -0.82
N GLU A 330 -2.97 -3.07 -1.85
CA GLU A 330 -3.79 -2.27 -2.73
C GLU A 330 -4.22 -3.12 -3.94
N VAL A 331 -5.51 -3.45 -4.02
CA VAL A 331 -6.10 -4.09 -5.19
C VAL A 331 -6.15 -3.09 -6.32
N SER A 332 -5.41 -3.35 -7.41
CA SER A 332 -5.12 -2.29 -8.39
C SER A 332 -5.40 -2.65 -9.85
N MET A 333 -6.00 -3.82 -10.12
CA MET A 333 -6.60 -4.12 -11.43
C MET A 333 -8.10 -3.81 -11.48
N VAL A 334 -8.60 -3.13 -10.45
CA VAL A 334 -9.83 -2.33 -10.47
C VAL A 334 -9.48 -0.92 -9.95
N ARG A 335 -10.44 0.01 -9.87
CA ARG A 335 -10.20 1.29 -9.15
C ARG A 335 -9.65 0.97 -7.77
N HIS A 336 -8.55 1.59 -7.39
CA HIS A 336 -7.72 1.12 -6.31
C HIS A 336 -8.46 0.96 -4.97
N LEU A 337 -8.21 -0.16 -4.29
CA LEU A 337 -8.80 -0.48 -2.99
C LEU A 337 -7.74 -1.01 -2.02
N ASN A 338 -7.60 -0.42 -0.83
CA ASN A 338 -6.85 -1.07 0.25
C ASN A 338 -7.72 -2.08 0.99
N VAL A 339 -7.13 -3.22 1.37
CA VAL A 339 -7.84 -4.30 2.06
C VAL A 339 -7.19 -4.61 3.40
N PHE A 340 -7.95 -4.43 4.48
CA PHE A 340 -7.49 -4.72 5.84
C PHE A 340 -8.16 -5.98 6.37
N MET A 341 -7.37 -7.02 6.66
CA MET A 341 -7.89 -8.30 7.13
C MET A 341 -6.91 -9.04 8.03
N LYS A 342 -7.44 -9.94 8.86
CA LYS A 342 -6.63 -10.75 9.79
C LYS A 342 -5.81 -11.82 9.08
N ASP A 343 -6.47 -12.61 8.24
CA ASP A 343 -5.89 -13.76 7.56
C ASP A 343 -5.63 -13.39 6.09
N PHE A 344 -4.64 -12.52 5.86
CA PHE A 344 -4.40 -11.88 4.57
C PHE A 344 -4.16 -12.86 3.40
N GLU A 345 -4.87 -12.60 2.30
CA GLU A 345 -4.71 -13.27 1.01
C GLU A 345 -4.93 -12.31 -0.18
N LEU A 346 -4.26 -12.62 -1.29
CA LEU A 346 -4.34 -11.87 -2.54
C LEU A 346 -5.58 -12.25 -3.35
N TYR A 347 -6.13 -11.28 -4.08
CA TYR A 347 -7.27 -11.51 -4.95
C TYR A 347 -6.84 -12.30 -6.19
N PRO A 348 -7.39 -13.48 -6.47
CA PRO A 348 -6.93 -14.33 -7.55
C PRO A 348 -7.38 -13.80 -8.91
N TYR A 349 -6.49 -13.09 -9.60
CA TYR A 349 -6.79 -12.59 -10.93
C TYR A 349 -6.93 -13.73 -11.95
N PRO A 350 -7.96 -13.70 -12.82
CA PRO A 350 -8.11 -14.70 -13.86
C PRO A 350 -6.97 -14.58 -14.88
N PRO A 351 -6.33 -15.67 -15.33
CA PRO A 351 -5.31 -15.59 -16.37
C PRO A 351 -5.88 -14.98 -17.66
N THR A 352 -5.28 -13.90 -18.14
CA THR A 352 -5.70 -13.22 -19.38
C THR A 352 -4.85 -13.60 -20.59
N GLY A 353 -3.67 -14.19 -20.38
CA GLY A 353 -2.71 -14.51 -21.44
C GLY A 353 -2.12 -13.29 -22.17
N LYS A 354 -2.36 -12.08 -21.63
CA LYS A 354 -1.87 -10.79 -22.13
C LYS A 354 -1.70 -9.81 -20.97
N ALA A 355 -0.96 -8.73 -21.20
CA ALA A 355 -0.85 -7.63 -20.24
C ALA A 355 -2.24 -7.20 -19.75
N PRO A 356 -2.47 -7.14 -18.43
CA PRO A 356 -3.79 -6.92 -17.89
C PRO A 356 -4.25 -5.49 -18.12
N THR A 357 -5.56 -5.34 -18.30
CA THR A 357 -6.22 -4.04 -18.39
C THR A 357 -7.07 -3.83 -17.15
N LEU A 358 -6.94 -2.66 -16.55
CA LEU A 358 -7.74 -2.20 -15.42
C LEU A 358 -9.26 -2.33 -15.70
N ASP A 359 -9.99 -3.05 -14.84
CA ASP A 359 -11.45 -3.13 -14.87
C ASP A 359 -12.07 -2.08 -13.94
N ASN A 360 -12.34 -0.90 -14.49
CA ASN A 360 -12.96 0.20 -13.76
C ASN A 360 -14.49 0.15 -13.72
N SER A 361 -15.10 -0.97 -14.15
CA SER A 361 -16.55 -1.14 -14.08
C SER A 361 -17.02 -1.26 -12.63
N VAL A 362 -18.22 -0.74 -12.34
CA VAL A 362 -18.84 -0.87 -11.03
C VAL A 362 -18.98 -2.35 -10.64
N GLU A 363 -19.38 -3.21 -11.58
CA GLU A 363 -19.53 -4.65 -11.34
C GLU A 363 -18.21 -5.34 -10.98
N GLY A 364 -17.12 -5.02 -11.69
CA GLY A 364 -15.79 -5.55 -11.38
C GLY A 364 -15.32 -5.17 -9.98
N ILE A 365 -15.53 -3.90 -9.60
CA ILE A 365 -15.16 -3.39 -8.28
C ILE A 365 -16.02 -4.04 -7.18
N GLU A 366 -17.35 -4.07 -7.34
CA GLU A 366 -18.26 -4.67 -6.36
C GLU A 366 -18.00 -6.18 -6.17
N LYS A 367 -17.56 -6.87 -7.22
CA LYS A 367 -17.13 -8.28 -7.14
C LYS A 367 -15.91 -8.45 -6.24
N VAL A 368 -14.89 -7.60 -6.39
CA VAL A 368 -13.70 -7.60 -5.54
C VAL A 368 -14.07 -7.27 -4.09
N VAL A 369 -14.85 -6.20 -3.87
CA VAL A 369 -15.30 -5.79 -2.53
C VAL A 369 -16.02 -6.95 -1.84
N ARG A 370 -16.98 -7.58 -2.53
CA ARG A 370 -17.73 -8.72 -2.00
C ARG A 370 -16.81 -9.89 -1.65
N TRP A 371 -15.86 -10.23 -2.53
CA TRP A 371 -14.93 -11.32 -2.30
C TRP A 371 -14.15 -11.13 -1.00
N TYR A 372 -13.68 -9.91 -0.72
CA TYR A 372 -12.97 -9.57 0.50
C TYR A 372 -13.88 -9.49 1.73
N HIS A 373 -15.10 -8.97 1.59
CA HIS A 373 -16.10 -8.97 2.66
C HIS A 373 -16.49 -10.38 3.12
N GLU A 374 -16.63 -11.33 2.20
CA GLU A 374 -16.89 -12.75 2.51
C GLU A 374 -15.76 -13.38 3.35
N ARG A 375 -14.59 -12.75 3.40
CA ARG A 375 -13.41 -13.15 4.19
C ARG A 375 -13.20 -12.29 5.43
N GLY A 376 -14.15 -11.42 5.75
CA GLY A 376 -14.12 -10.57 6.94
C GLY A 376 -13.15 -9.39 6.84
N ALA A 377 -12.77 -8.97 5.63
CA ALA A 377 -11.97 -7.78 5.43
C ALA A 377 -12.80 -6.49 5.57
N LEU A 378 -12.11 -5.39 5.88
CA LEU A 378 -12.60 -4.05 5.57
C LEU A 378 -11.93 -3.57 4.28
N VAL A 379 -12.71 -2.92 3.41
CA VAL A 379 -12.24 -2.44 2.11
C VAL A 379 -12.31 -0.92 2.07
N GLN A 380 -11.21 -0.28 1.67
CA GLN A 380 -11.08 1.17 1.53
C GLN A 380 -11.14 1.57 0.07
N TYR A 381 -11.94 2.59 -0.27
CA TYR A 381 -11.85 3.24 -1.57
C TYR A 381 -10.68 4.24 -1.56
N ASN A 382 -9.61 3.89 -2.27
CA ASN A 382 -8.41 4.73 -2.33
C ASN A 382 -8.62 5.92 -3.25
N HIS A 383 -8.11 7.06 -2.78
CA HIS A 383 -7.95 8.31 -3.51
C HIS A 383 -9.03 8.57 -4.58
N PRO A 384 -10.33 8.55 -4.22
CA PRO A 384 -11.43 8.55 -5.19
C PRO A 384 -11.42 9.81 -6.06
N PRO A 385 -11.84 9.72 -7.33
CA PRO A 385 -12.00 10.87 -8.19
C PRO A 385 -13.08 11.81 -7.63
N THR A 386 -12.87 13.12 -7.76
CA THR A 386 -13.68 14.15 -7.09
C THR A 386 -14.67 14.87 -8.02
N ASN A 387 -14.78 14.44 -9.28
CA ASN A 387 -15.70 15.05 -10.24
C ASN A 387 -17.17 14.71 -9.92
N ALA A 388 -18.10 15.50 -10.47
CA ALA A 388 -19.53 15.35 -10.18
C ALA A 388 -20.10 13.96 -10.50
N ALA A 389 -19.58 13.28 -11.53
CA ALA A 389 -20.02 11.93 -11.89
C ALA A 389 -19.59 10.91 -10.82
N ALA A 390 -18.37 11.03 -10.28
CA ALA A 390 -17.89 10.18 -9.19
C ALA A 390 -18.69 10.38 -7.90
N VAL A 391 -19.07 11.61 -7.57
CA VAL A 391 -19.93 11.89 -6.41
C VAL A 391 -21.32 11.28 -6.58
N ALA A 392 -21.91 11.39 -7.78
CA ALA A 392 -23.20 10.75 -8.09
C ALA A 392 -23.11 9.22 -8.01
N GLU A 393 -22.05 8.63 -8.56
CA GLU A 393 -21.79 7.19 -8.49
C GLU A 393 -21.62 6.72 -7.04
N LEU A 394 -20.89 7.47 -6.20
CA LEU A 394 -20.77 7.16 -4.77
C LEU A 394 -22.13 7.08 -4.11
N VAL A 395 -23.06 8.00 -4.40
CA VAL A 395 -24.41 7.94 -3.81
C VAL A 395 -25.18 6.73 -4.35
N GLN A 396 -25.15 6.51 -5.67
CA GLN A 396 -25.89 5.44 -6.34
C GLN A 396 -25.44 4.04 -5.91
N THR A 397 -24.14 3.84 -5.79
CA THR A 397 -23.50 2.54 -5.45
C THR A 397 -23.27 2.37 -3.96
N ARG A 398 -23.61 3.40 -3.15
CA ARG A 398 -23.27 3.48 -1.72
C ARG A 398 -21.78 3.27 -1.50
N ALA A 399 -20.97 4.04 -2.23
CA ALA A 399 -19.51 3.97 -2.27
C ALA A 399 -18.97 2.60 -2.68
N LEU A 400 -19.57 1.99 -3.72
CA LEU A 400 -19.18 0.67 -4.26
C LEU A 400 -19.23 -0.46 -3.21
N GLY A 401 -19.95 -0.24 -2.10
CA GLY A 401 -20.00 -1.15 -0.96
C GLY A 401 -18.77 -1.09 -0.03
N THR A 402 -17.83 -0.17 -0.21
CA THR A 402 -16.63 -0.04 0.64
C THR A 402 -16.96 0.43 2.07
N ASP A 403 -16.04 0.20 3.01
CA ASP A 403 -16.17 0.54 4.43
C ASP A 403 -15.43 1.82 4.81
N LEU A 404 -14.33 2.09 4.11
CA LEU A 404 -13.46 3.25 4.33
C LEU A 404 -13.27 4.05 3.04
N MET A 405 -12.87 5.30 3.18
CA MET A 405 -12.55 6.17 2.04
C MET A 405 -11.43 7.13 2.40
N GLU A 406 -10.45 7.25 1.51
CA GLU A 406 -9.41 8.25 1.69
C GLU A 406 -9.95 9.65 1.43
N VAL A 407 -9.68 10.58 2.34
CA VAL A 407 -10.13 11.98 2.24
C VAL A 407 -8.99 12.99 2.26
N ALA A 408 -7.90 12.69 2.97
CA ALA A 408 -6.71 13.54 2.99
C ALA A 408 -5.66 13.03 1.99
N ASN A 409 -4.98 13.95 1.29
CA ASN A 409 -4.05 13.66 0.21
C ASN A 409 -2.64 14.15 0.56
N ALA A 410 -1.67 13.25 0.69
CA ALA A 410 -0.27 13.60 0.91
C ALA A 410 0.41 14.33 -0.28
N GLY A 411 -0.20 14.27 -1.47
CA GLY A 411 0.30 14.90 -2.70
C GLY A 411 0.28 16.44 -2.73
N GLY A 412 -0.18 17.10 -1.66
CA GLY A 412 0.04 18.54 -1.49
C GLY A 412 -1.03 19.46 -2.08
N ASP A 413 -2.20 18.93 -2.42
CA ASP A 413 -3.31 19.71 -2.98
C ASP A 413 -4.50 19.74 -2.01
N TYR A 414 -4.67 20.88 -1.32
CA TYR A 414 -5.82 21.11 -0.44
C TYR A 414 -7.15 21.17 -1.19
N ASP A 415 -7.19 21.52 -2.48
CA ASP A 415 -8.44 21.51 -3.25
C ASP A 415 -8.94 20.08 -3.42
N VAL A 416 -8.03 19.12 -3.61
CA VAL A 416 -8.36 17.69 -3.62
C VAL A 416 -8.88 17.24 -2.27
N ILE A 417 -8.21 17.64 -1.17
CA ILE A 417 -8.66 17.31 0.21
C ILE A 417 -10.07 17.85 0.44
N HIS A 418 -10.31 19.13 0.16
CA HIS A 418 -11.63 19.75 0.33
C HIS A 418 -12.69 19.11 -0.57
N SER A 419 -12.34 18.73 -1.80
CA SER A 419 -13.27 18.05 -2.70
C SER A 419 -13.64 16.65 -2.21
N ARG A 420 -12.69 15.89 -1.64
CA ARG A 420 -12.97 14.59 -1.02
C ARG A 420 -13.72 14.72 0.30
N LEU A 421 -13.47 15.77 1.09
CA LEU A 421 -14.29 16.10 2.26
C LEU A 421 -15.74 16.40 1.86
N ASN A 422 -15.97 17.17 0.80
CA ASN A 422 -17.32 17.40 0.27
C ASN A 422 -18.00 16.09 -0.15
N MET A 423 -17.26 15.20 -0.82
CA MET A 423 -17.73 13.87 -1.19
C MET A 423 -18.05 13.00 0.04
N TYR A 424 -17.24 13.09 1.09
CA TYR A 424 -17.47 12.41 2.36
C TYR A 424 -18.72 12.94 3.08
N ASP A 425 -18.94 14.26 3.04
CA ASP A 425 -20.15 14.90 3.59
C ASP A 425 -21.41 14.55 2.80
N VAL A 426 -21.29 14.33 1.48
CA VAL A 426 -22.35 13.75 0.64
C VAL A 426 -22.66 12.31 1.05
N ALA A 427 -21.63 11.50 1.32
CA ALA A 427 -21.83 10.14 1.84
C ALA A 427 -22.58 10.17 3.20
N ALA A 428 -22.13 11.02 4.12
CA ALA A 428 -22.74 11.21 5.42
C ALA A 428 -24.21 11.70 5.34
N ARG A 429 -24.52 12.62 4.42
CA ARG A 429 -25.89 13.10 4.16
C ARG A 429 -26.81 11.98 3.69
N ASN A 430 -26.29 11.02 2.93
CA ASN A 430 -27.02 9.90 2.38
C ASN A 430 -27.00 8.63 3.24
N ALA A 431 -26.56 8.74 4.50
CA ALA A 431 -26.40 7.61 5.42
C ALA A 431 -25.56 6.47 4.82
N ILE A 432 -24.48 6.83 4.12
CA ILE A 432 -23.42 5.92 3.68
C ILE A 432 -22.31 6.06 4.72
N PHE A 433 -22.21 5.05 5.59
CA PHE A 433 -21.39 5.12 6.81
C PHE A 433 -19.94 4.69 6.53
N LEU A 434 -19.14 5.61 6.01
CA LEU A 434 -17.72 5.39 5.71
C LEU A 434 -16.82 5.86 6.86
N THR A 435 -15.68 5.19 7.04
CA THR A 435 -14.58 5.71 7.87
C THR A 435 -13.61 6.48 6.98
N ALA A 436 -13.43 7.77 7.27
CA ALA A 436 -12.42 8.59 6.63
C ALA A 436 -11.01 8.19 7.07
N THR A 437 -10.09 8.07 6.11
CA THR A 437 -8.66 7.75 6.30
C THR A 437 -7.76 8.67 5.47
N SER A 438 -6.46 8.65 5.75
CA SER A 438 -5.43 9.41 5.03
C SER A 438 -4.83 8.60 3.88
N GLN A 439 -4.55 9.29 2.77
CA GLN A 439 -3.73 8.79 1.67
C GLN A 439 -2.27 9.20 1.92
N ASN A 440 -1.45 8.27 2.40
CA ASN A 440 0.01 8.43 2.39
C ASN A 440 0.53 8.10 0.98
N ASP A 441 0.15 6.92 0.46
CA ASP A 441 0.48 6.43 -0.89
C ASP A 441 1.96 6.64 -1.23
N ASP A 442 2.82 6.35 -0.24
CA ASP A 442 4.24 6.60 -0.36
C ASP A 442 4.92 5.39 -1.00
N HIS A 443 5.57 5.64 -2.13
CA HIS A 443 6.35 4.66 -2.90
C HIS A 443 7.85 4.76 -2.63
N VAL A 444 8.28 5.75 -1.85
CA VAL A 444 9.66 6.21 -1.86
C VAL A 444 10.40 5.86 -0.57
N GLY A 445 9.67 5.82 0.56
CA GLY A 445 10.22 5.42 1.86
C GLY A 445 11.25 6.39 2.40
N ARG A 446 11.10 7.68 2.10
CA ARG A 446 12.03 8.73 2.54
C ARG A 446 11.34 10.07 2.73
N ASN A 447 11.81 10.84 3.71
CA ASN A 447 11.43 12.23 3.94
C ASN A 447 9.92 12.46 4.05
N TRP A 448 9.22 11.63 4.83
CA TRP A 448 7.78 11.76 5.09
C TRP A 448 7.39 13.20 5.52
N LEU A 449 8.12 13.83 6.45
CA LEU A 449 7.85 15.22 6.88
C LEU A 449 8.14 16.30 5.82
N GLY A 450 8.79 15.92 4.72
CA GLY A 450 8.97 16.77 3.55
C GLY A 450 7.78 16.74 2.59
N MET A 451 6.85 15.80 2.74
CA MET A 451 5.60 15.80 2.00
C MET A 451 4.74 16.99 2.43
N SER A 452 4.04 17.58 1.47
CA SER A 452 3.33 18.85 1.68
C SER A 452 2.22 18.74 2.73
N HIS A 453 1.42 17.67 2.71
CA HIS A 453 0.26 17.47 3.60
C HIS A 453 0.21 16.03 4.13
N LEU A 454 1.23 15.63 4.88
CA LEU A 454 1.29 14.27 5.41
C LEU A 454 0.27 14.08 6.56
N PHE A 455 -0.93 13.65 6.22
CA PHE A 455 -1.91 13.19 7.20
C PHE A 455 -1.64 11.74 7.58
N GLY A 456 -1.62 11.44 8.87
CA GLY A 456 -1.73 10.08 9.41
C GLY A 456 -3.18 9.75 9.77
N THR A 457 -3.49 8.47 9.87
CA THR A 457 -4.76 7.99 10.43
C THR A 457 -4.51 7.44 11.83
N SER A 458 -5.23 7.94 12.83
CA SER A 458 -5.22 7.39 14.17
C SER A 458 -6.57 6.80 14.54
N VAL A 459 -6.55 5.80 15.42
CA VAL A 459 -7.76 5.17 15.97
C VAL A 459 -7.71 5.09 17.49
N TRP A 460 -8.89 5.05 18.10
CA TRP A 460 -9.05 4.62 19.49
C TRP A 460 -9.16 3.10 19.52
N ALA A 461 -8.07 2.41 19.90
CA ALA A 461 -8.00 0.95 19.91
C ALA A 461 -7.45 0.42 21.24
N ALA A 462 -7.80 -0.83 21.59
CA ALA A 462 -7.32 -1.46 22.82
C ALA A 462 -5.84 -1.89 22.71
N SER A 463 -5.37 -2.16 21.50
CA SER A 463 -4.00 -2.59 21.20
C SER A 463 -3.65 -2.27 19.74
N THR A 464 -2.43 -2.61 19.32
CA THR A 464 -2.01 -2.58 17.91
C THR A 464 -2.37 -3.88 17.16
N GLU A 465 -3.08 -4.83 17.76
CA GLU A 465 -3.46 -6.08 17.10
C GLU A 465 -4.52 -5.86 16.02
N VAL A 466 -4.41 -6.59 14.89
CA VAL A 466 -5.31 -6.46 13.72
C VAL A 466 -6.78 -6.42 14.11
N ARG A 467 -7.22 -7.32 15.00
CA ARG A 467 -8.61 -7.40 15.45
C ARG A 467 -9.11 -6.09 16.06
N ASP A 468 -8.31 -5.48 16.93
CA ASP A 468 -8.71 -4.29 17.68
C ASP A 468 -8.68 -3.05 16.77
N LEU A 469 -7.70 -2.98 15.85
CA LEU A 469 -7.62 -1.93 14.84
C LEU A 469 -8.78 -2.01 13.85
N MET A 470 -9.10 -3.20 13.32
CA MET A 470 -10.25 -3.41 12.45
C MET A 470 -11.56 -3.07 13.15
N ALA A 471 -11.72 -3.44 14.43
CA ALA A 471 -12.91 -3.06 15.19
C ALA A 471 -13.06 -1.54 15.34
N ALA A 472 -11.96 -0.83 15.60
CA ALA A 472 -11.97 0.63 15.69
C ALA A 472 -12.32 1.27 14.33
N LEU A 473 -11.68 0.82 13.25
CA LEU A 473 -11.93 1.28 11.88
C LEU A 473 -13.37 1.00 11.42
N ALA A 474 -13.88 -0.22 11.62
CA ALA A 474 -15.25 -0.60 11.26
C ALA A 474 -16.31 0.25 11.98
N SER A 475 -16.00 0.68 13.20
CA SER A 475 -16.87 1.52 14.00
C SER A 475 -16.68 3.03 13.78
N GLY A 476 -15.68 3.42 12.99
CA GLY A 476 -15.34 4.81 12.68
C GLY A 476 -14.70 5.58 13.83
N GLN A 477 -14.13 4.90 14.82
CA GLN A 477 -13.38 5.54 15.91
C GLN A 477 -11.99 5.96 15.45
N ALA A 478 -11.94 6.71 14.35
CA ALA A 478 -10.73 7.18 13.69
C ALA A 478 -10.74 8.71 13.55
N TRP A 479 -9.55 9.29 13.51
CA TRP A 479 -9.33 10.68 13.11
C TRP A 479 -8.07 10.77 12.27
N LEU A 480 -7.98 11.85 11.50
CA LEU A 480 -6.81 12.17 10.69
C LEU A 480 -6.14 13.39 11.32
N TYR A 481 -4.82 13.44 11.24
CA TYR A 481 -4.04 14.56 11.74
C TYR A 481 -2.77 14.73 10.91
N ASP A 482 -2.35 15.98 10.74
CA ASP A 482 -1.10 16.30 10.05
C ASP A 482 0.10 15.94 10.94
N LEU A 483 0.92 14.99 10.47
CA LEU A 483 2.08 14.44 11.20
C LEU A 483 3.15 15.50 11.51
N LYS A 484 3.16 16.63 10.80
CA LYS A 484 4.14 17.71 10.98
C LYS A 484 3.57 18.87 11.79
N LEU A 485 2.36 19.30 11.46
CA LEU A 485 1.74 20.50 12.02
C LEU A 485 0.98 20.22 13.32
N TRP A 486 0.56 18.97 13.55
CA TRP A 486 -0.16 18.56 14.75
C TRP A 486 0.20 17.13 15.21
N PRO A 487 1.49 16.82 15.43
CA PRO A 487 2.02 15.45 15.57
C PRO A 487 1.44 14.62 16.71
N THR A 488 0.86 15.26 17.74
CA THR A 488 0.24 14.60 18.90
C THR A 488 -1.24 14.94 19.04
N GLY A 489 -1.86 15.38 17.94
CA GLY A 489 -3.27 15.76 17.89
C GLY A 489 -4.20 14.58 18.12
N GLN A 490 -5.21 14.81 18.95
CA GLN A 490 -6.24 13.80 19.24
C GLN A 490 -7.62 14.41 19.12
N LEU A 491 -8.54 13.66 18.53
CA LEU A 491 -9.95 14.03 18.39
C LEU A 491 -10.84 12.90 18.91
N ASP A 492 -11.92 13.28 19.60
CA ASP A 492 -12.96 12.35 19.99
C ASP A 492 -14.32 13.06 20.12
N LEU A 493 -15.38 12.28 19.97
CA LEU A 493 -16.77 12.67 20.22
C LEU A 493 -17.34 11.66 21.20
N ALA A 494 -17.91 12.13 22.32
CA ALA A 494 -18.51 11.25 23.32
C ALA A 494 -19.97 11.62 23.59
N VAL A 495 -20.79 10.62 23.91
CA VAL A 495 -22.18 10.77 24.32
C VAL A 495 -22.39 9.96 25.60
N GLY A 496 -22.90 10.60 26.65
CA GLY A 496 -23.08 9.93 27.95
C GLY A 496 -21.77 9.38 28.55
N GLY A 497 -20.64 10.07 28.28
CA GLY A 497 -19.30 9.65 28.72
C GLY A 497 -18.69 8.46 27.95
N GLN A 498 -19.36 7.97 26.90
CA GLN A 498 -18.85 6.89 26.05
C GLN A 498 -18.47 7.41 24.67
N ARG A 499 -17.41 6.86 24.07
CA ARG A 499 -16.95 7.23 22.72
C ARG A 499 -18.01 6.92 21.68
N ALA A 500 -18.34 7.94 20.91
CA ALA A 500 -19.40 7.97 19.91
C ALA A 500 -18.92 8.45 18.53
N MET A 501 -17.65 8.86 18.39
CA MET A 501 -17.07 9.17 17.07
C MET A 501 -17.23 8.00 16.10
N GLY A 502 -17.72 8.29 14.89
CA GLY A 502 -18.02 7.27 13.87
C GLY A 502 -19.31 6.49 14.07
N ARG A 503 -20.04 6.71 15.18
CA ARG A 503 -21.22 5.92 15.56
C ARG A 503 -22.54 6.56 15.14
N VAL A 504 -23.60 5.75 15.15
CA VAL A 504 -24.96 6.12 14.76
C VAL A 504 -25.90 5.88 15.92
N ILE A 505 -26.50 6.96 16.40
CA ILE A 505 -27.53 6.96 17.43
C ILE A 505 -28.90 6.98 16.76
N ARG A 506 -29.74 6.00 17.09
CA ARG A 506 -31.17 6.04 16.80
C ARG A 506 -31.93 6.41 18.05
N THR A 507 -32.65 7.53 18.02
CA THR A 507 -33.34 8.03 19.22
C THR A 507 -34.60 8.81 18.88
N ALA A 508 -35.59 8.73 19.77
CA ALA A 508 -36.77 9.58 19.73
C ALA A 508 -36.51 10.98 20.31
N ALA A 509 -35.42 11.16 21.08
CA ALA A 509 -35.04 12.45 21.65
C ALA A 509 -34.89 13.51 20.55
N GLY A 510 -35.29 14.75 20.85
CA GLY A 510 -35.15 15.88 19.92
C GLY A 510 -33.70 16.28 19.67
N SER A 511 -32.82 15.96 20.62
CA SER A 511 -31.40 16.33 20.61
C SER A 511 -30.58 15.36 21.48
N VAL A 512 -29.26 15.34 21.27
CA VAL A 512 -28.30 14.53 22.04
C VAL A 512 -27.15 15.44 22.51
N PRO A 513 -26.75 15.37 23.79
CA PRO A 513 -25.52 16.04 24.26
C PRO A 513 -24.29 15.28 23.76
N VAL A 514 -23.34 16.03 23.19
CA VAL A 514 -22.08 15.53 22.64
C VAL A 514 -20.94 16.28 23.31
N ASP A 515 -20.02 15.55 23.94
CA ASP A 515 -18.77 16.10 24.44
C ASP A 515 -17.71 15.97 23.35
N LEU A 516 -17.11 17.09 22.94
CA LEU A 516 -16.02 17.11 21.96
C LEU A 516 -14.68 17.22 22.68
N THR A 517 -13.71 16.44 22.23
CA THR A 517 -12.33 16.51 22.70
C THR A 517 -11.42 16.85 21.52
N ALA A 518 -10.54 17.84 21.72
CA ALA A 518 -9.47 18.19 20.80
C ALA A 518 -8.23 18.56 21.61
N GLU A 519 -7.20 17.70 21.59
CA GLU A 519 -6.05 17.81 22.48
C GLU A 519 -4.80 18.34 21.77
N ASN A 520 -3.89 18.95 22.53
CA ASN A 520 -2.59 19.43 22.02
C ASN A 520 -2.72 20.42 20.86
N LEU A 521 -3.78 21.22 20.83
CA LEU A 521 -4.03 22.21 19.77
C LEU A 521 -2.88 23.24 19.70
N PRO A 522 -2.32 23.50 18.51
CA PRO A 522 -1.37 24.59 18.33
C PRO A 522 -1.97 25.94 18.72
N ALA A 523 -1.14 26.88 19.18
CA ALA A 523 -1.60 28.21 19.55
C ALA A 523 -2.28 28.92 18.36
N GLY A 524 -3.42 29.57 18.61
CA GLY A 524 -4.20 30.25 17.57
C GLY A 524 -4.97 29.33 16.63
N SER A 525 -5.00 28.01 16.89
CA SER A 525 -5.85 27.08 16.15
C SER A 525 -7.34 27.34 16.39
N THR A 526 -8.14 26.97 15.39
CA THR A 526 -9.61 26.96 15.46
C THR A 526 -10.11 25.54 15.26
N VAL A 527 -11.02 25.10 16.12
CA VAL A 527 -11.78 23.86 15.96
C VAL A 527 -13.13 24.21 15.34
N GLN A 528 -13.41 23.70 14.15
CA GLN A 528 -14.68 23.86 13.45
C GLN A 528 -15.56 22.64 13.71
N ILE A 529 -16.70 22.84 14.37
CA ILE A 529 -17.75 21.81 14.44
C ILE A 529 -18.58 21.92 13.18
N ILE A 530 -18.65 20.83 12.42
CA ILE A 530 -19.43 20.73 11.19
C ILE A 530 -20.70 19.94 11.50
N VAL A 531 -21.86 20.58 11.36
CA VAL A 531 -23.17 19.93 11.51
C VAL A 531 -23.82 19.80 10.15
N GLY A 532 -24.13 18.57 9.73
CA GLY A 532 -24.69 18.29 8.41
C GLY A 532 -26.06 17.63 8.46
N VAL A 533 -26.87 17.89 7.44
CA VAL A 533 -28.16 17.21 7.22
C VAL A 533 -27.92 15.75 6.83
N CYS A 534 -28.69 14.81 7.41
CA CYS A 534 -28.75 13.40 6.99
C CYS A 534 -30.17 13.03 6.53
N ASP A 535 -30.57 13.58 5.39
CA ASP A 535 -31.93 13.46 4.84
C ASP A 535 -32.14 12.26 3.92
N ARG A 536 -31.04 11.65 3.43
CA ARG A 536 -31.06 10.44 2.56
C ARG A 536 -31.82 10.65 1.25
N THR A 537 -31.79 11.87 0.75
CA THR A 537 -32.55 12.27 -0.45
C THR A 537 -31.87 11.89 -1.77
N GLY A 538 -30.66 11.32 -1.73
CA GLY A 538 -29.85 11.06 -2.92
C GLY A 538 -29.09 12.30 -3.42
N GLN A 539 -29.06 13.37 -2.63
CA GLN A 539 -28.39 14.62 -3.01
C GLN A 539 -26.89 14.44 -3.10
N THR A 540 -26.29 15.02 -4.14
CA THR A 540 -24.86 14.96 -4.45
C THR A 540 -24.11 16.22 -4.01
N SER A 541 -24.74 17.04 -3.17
CA SER A 541 -24.14 18.21 -2.52
C SER A 541 -24.30 18.11 -1.00
N PRO A 542 -23.31 18.55 -0.21
CA PRO A 542 -23.44 18.60 1.23
C PRO A 542 -24.37 19.76 1.65
N SER A 543 -24.89 19.72 2.88
CA SER A 543 -25.67 20.80 3.50
C SER A 543 -25.20 20.96 4.93
N LEU A 544 -24.35 21.97 5.17
CA LEU A 544 -23.51 22.07 6.36
C LEU A 544 -23.69 23.41 7.08
N GLU A 545 -23.63 23.35 8.40
CA GLU A 545 -23.45 24.47 9.30
C GLU A 545 -22.06 24.35 9.94
N LYS A 546 -21.35 25.48 10.08
CA LYS A 546 -20.00 25.53 10.69
C LYS A 546 -20.05 26.36 11.96
N HIS A 547 -19.53 25.81 13.05
CA HIS A 547 -19.45 26.48 14.34
C HIS A 547 -17.98 26.55 14.78
N PRO A 548 -17.31 27.70 14.61
CA PRO A 548 -15.91 27.86 14.98
C PRO A 548 -15.76 28.03 16.50
N TYR A 549 -14.78 27.35 17.08
CA TYR A 549 -14.36 27.52 18.47
C TYR A 549 -12.85 27.74 18.53
N PRO A 550 -12.38 28.74 19.30
CA PRO A 550 -10.96 28.92 19.55
C PRO A 550 -10.37 27.76 20.37
N ALA A 551 -9.06 27.51 20.24
CA ALA A 551 -8.38 26.44 20.96
C ALA A 551 -8.51 26.54 22.50
N ASP A 552 -8.67 27.74 23.06
CA ASP A 552 -8.83 27.95 24.50
C ASP A 552 -10.16 27.38 25.05
N ALA A 553 -11.17 27.22 24.21
CA ALA A 553 -12.43 26.55 24.55
C ALA A 553 -12.26 25.08 24.96
N PHE A 554 -11.11 24.46 24.61
CA PHE A 554 -10.79 23.06 24.92
C PHE A 554 -9.83 22.92 26.11
N THR A 555 -9.46 24.00 26.80
CA THR A 555 -8.52 23.97 27.94
C THR A 555 -9.04 23.16 29.15
N GLN A 556 -10.36 23.00 29.28
CA GLN A 556 -10.98 22.13 30.29
C GLN A 556 -11.07 20.66 29.85
N GLY A 557 -10.44 20.32 28.71
CA GLY A 557 -10.39 18.98 28.13
C GLY A 557 -11.60 18.64 27.26
N ARG A 558 -12.78 19.23 27.50
CA ARG A 558 -14.00 18.94 26.74
C ARG A 558 -14.82 20.19 26.45
N LEU A 559 -15.40 20.24 25.26
CA LEU A 559 -16.39 21.23 24.86
C LEU A 559 -17.76 20.55 24.75
N PRO A 560 -18.75 20.89 25.60
CA PRO A 560 -20.11 20.36 25.46
C PRO A 560 -20.82 21.02 24.27
N PHE A 561 -21.51 20.21 23.48
CA PHE A 561 -22.33 20.64 22.35
C PHE A 561 -23.67 19.90 22.35
N ARG A 562 -24.73 20.56 21.86
CA ARG A 562 -26.05 19.94 21.74
C ARG A 562 -26.36 19.73 20.27
N LEU A 563 -26.46 18.47 19.85
CA LEU A 563 -26.79 18.11 18.48
C LEU A 563 -28.27 17.81 18.36
N ASP A 564 -29.00 18.67 17.67
CA ASP A 564 -30.41 18.45 17.36
C ASP A 564 -30.57 17.34 16.31
N ARG A 565 -31.56 16.47 16.49
CA ARG A 565 -31.79 15.31 15.62
C ARG A 565 -32.51 15.69 14.33
N GLU A 566 -33.53 16.53 14.43
CA GLU A 566 -34.49 16.82 13.35
C GLU A 566 -34.95 15.56 12.57
N ASN A 567 -34.81 15.55 11.23
CA ASN A 567 -35.06 14.41 10.35
C ASN A 567 -33.84 13.50 10.15
N GLY A 568 -32.74 13.80 10.84
CA GLY A 568 -31.43 13.20 10.69
C GLY A 568 -30.36 14.28 10.59
N ARG A 569 -29.35 14.20 11.47
CA ARG A 569 -28.18 15.07 11.47
C ARG A 569 -26.92 14.27 11.71
N TYR A 570 -25.78 14.81 11.29
CA TYR A 570 -24.47 14.33 11.71
C TYR A 570 -23.59 15.49 12.17
N LEU A 571 -22.59 15.17 12.99
CA LEU A 571 -21.60 16.10 13.49
C LEU A 571 -20.20 15.52 13.29
N ARG A 572 -19.28 16.30 12.73
CA ARG A 572 -17.84 16.01 12.68
C ARG A 572 -17.03 17.24 13.04
N VAL A 573 -15.72 17.08 13.15
CA VAL A 573 -14.80 18.13 13.60
C VAL A 573 -13.68 18.31 12.59
N GLU A 574 -13.31 19.55 12.32
CA GLU A 574 -12.09 19.93 11.61
C GLU A 574 -11.24 20.82 12.53
N VAL A 575 -9.91 20.72 12.41
CA VAL A 575 -8.97 21.57 13.14
C VAL A 575 -8.13 22.34 12.13
N TYR A 576 -8.13 23.66 12.26
CA TYR A 576 -7.35 24.59 11.46
C TYR A 576 -6.30 25.26 12.33
N ASN A 577 -5.07 25.41 11.82
CA ASN A 577 -4.04 26.16 12.54
C ASN A 577 -4.26 27.69 12.40
N SER A 578 -3.37 28.49 12.98
CA SER A 578 -3.46 29.96 12.93
C SER A 578 -3.32 30.58 11.52
N ALA A 579 -2.89 29.79 10.53
CA ALA A 579 -2.77 30.18 9.13
C ALA A 579 -3.95 29.68 8.28
N ASP A 580 -5.04 29.23 8.92
CA ASP A 580 -6.23 28.67 8.28
C ASP A 580 -5.95 27.41 7.45
N VAL A 581 -4.92 26.66 7.84
CA VAL A 581 -4.55 25.39 7.21
C VAL A 581 -5.20 24.24 7.98
N LEU A 582 -5.93 23.37 7.28
CA LEU A 582 -6.49 22.14 7.86
C LEU A 582 -5.37 21.22 8.34
N ILE A 583 -5.40 20.84 9.62
CA ILE A 583 -4.41 19.99 10.30
C ILE A 583 -5.03 18.79 11.01
N GLY A 584 -6.36 18.68 11.06
CA GLY A 584 -7.03 17.53 11.67
C GLY A 584 -8.49 17.37 11.27
N LEU A 585 -8.99 16.13 11.28
CA LEU A 585 -10.36 15.76 10.91
C LEU A 585 -10.86 14.58 11.76
N GLY A 586 -12.03 14.69 12.35
CA GLY A 586 -12.73 13.60 13.03
C GLY A 586 -13.79 12.93 12.16
N ASN A 587 -14.05 11.64 12.41
CA ASN A 587 -15.18 10.94 11.79
C ASN A 587 -16.53 11.38 12.41
N PRO A 588 -17.64 11.35 11.64
CA PRO A 588 -18.91 11.89 12.09
C PRO A 588 -19.62 10.97 13.10
N LEU A 589 -20.35 11.59 14.02
CA LEU A 589 -21.43 11.00 14.82
C LEU A 589 -22.76 11.31 14.12
N TRP A 590 -23.62 10.31 13.92
CA TRP A 590 -24.97 10.50 13.38
C TRP A 590 -26.03 10.40 14.48
N VAL A 591 -27.05 11.28 14.41
CA VAL A 591 -28.25 11.20 15.24
C VAL A 591 -29.46 11.12 14.32
N LEU A 592 -30.10 9.95 14.31
CA LEU A 592 -31.16 9.58 13.39
C LEU A 592 -32.48 9.28 14.14
N PRO A 593 -33.64 9.46 13.48
CA PRO A 593 -34.92 8.99 14.02
C PRO A 593 -34.92 7.47 14.27
N PRO A 594 -35.80 6.96 15.17
CA PRO A 594 -35.84 5.53 15.52
C PRO A 594 -36.40 4.63 14.39
N GLY A 595 -36.96 5.20 13.32
CA GLY A 595 -37.45 4.48 12.13
C GLY A 595 -36.69 4.85 10.84
N GLY A 596 -37.11 4.30 9.70
CA GLY A 596 -36.68 4.78 8.37
C GLY A 596 -35.91 3.81 7.47
N GLY A 597 -35.94 2.50 7.73
CA GLY A 597 -35.48 1.47 6.78
C GLY A 597 -33.98 1.46 6.46
N ILE A 598 -33.16 2.26 7.14
CA ILE A 598 -31.71 2.32 6.91
C ILE A 598 -31.06 1.06 7.51
N HIS A 599 -30.12 0.45 6.80
CA HIS A 599 -29.21 -0.51 7.40
C HIS A 599 -28.06 0.24 8.09
N ILE A 600 -27.90 0.05 9.41
CA ILE A 600 -26.74 0.54 10.15
C ILE A 600 -25.83 -0.67 10.39
N PRO A 601 -24.56 -0.63 9.95
CA PRO A 601 -23.61 -1.68 10.27
C PRO A 601 -23.52 -1.88 11.79
N ALA A 602 -23.46 -3.14 12.25
CA ALA A 602 -23.51 -3.44 13.68
C ALA A 602 -22.45 -2.68 14.50
N ALA A 603 -21.22 -2.58 13.97
CA ALA A 603 -20.12 -1.85 14.60
C ALA A 603 -20.38 -0.34 14.78
N ARG A 604 -21.27 0.24 13.98
CA ARG A 604 -21.63 1.67 14.02
C ARG A 604 -22.76 1.95 15.01
N GLY A 605 -23.53 0.95 15.42
CA GLY A 605 -24.65 1.15 16.33
C GLY A 605 -24.21 1.71 17.68
N PHE A 606 -25.00 2.67 18.21
CA PHE A 606 -24.80 3.20 19.55
C PHE A 606 -26.12 3.31 20.30
N ALA A 607 -26.20 2.66 21.46
CA ALA A 607 -27.39 2.66 22.29
C ALA A 607 -27.38 3.89 23.21
N TYR A 608 -28.11 4.93 22.82
CA TYR A 608 -28.33 6.09 23.67
C TYR A 608 -29.56 5.91 24.56
N ARG A 609 -29.37 6.05 25.88
CA ARG A 609 -30.47 6.14 26.85
C ARG A 609 -30.45 7.55 27.43
N PRO A 610 -31.47 8.38 27.16
CA PRO A 610 -31.56 9.70 27.78
C PRO A 610 -31.52 9.55 29.31
N HIS A 611 -30.64 10.29 29.99
CA HIS A 611 -30.73 10.37 31.44
C HIS A 611 -32.00 11.15 31.82
N ASP A 612 -32.56 10.89 33.01
CA ASP A 612 -33.79 11.57 33.47
C ASP A 612 -33.66 13.10 33.58
N ARG A 613 -32.43 13.64 33.52
CA ARG A 613 -32.15 15.09 33.45
C ARG A 613 -32.22 15.69 32.04
N ASP A 614 -32.32 14.87 31.01
CA ASP A 614 -32.41 15.28 29.60
C ASP A 614 -33.83 15.13 29.02
N ARG A 615 -34.83 14.79 29.84
CA ARG A 615 -36.24 14.83 29.46
C ARG A 615 -36.76 16.28 29.58
N PRO A 616 -37.52 16.77 28.59
CA PRO A 616 -38.00 18.15 28.56
C PRO A 616 -38.90 18.49 29.75
#